data_AF-A0A7W0ZES6-F1
#
_entry.id   AF-A0A7W0ZES6-F1
#
_cell.length_a   1.000
_cell.length_b   1.000
_cell.length_c   1.000
_cell.angle_alpha   90.00
_cell.angle_beta   90.00
_cell.angle_gamma   90.00
#
_symmetry.space_group_name_H-M   'P 1'
#
loop_
_entity.id
_entity.type
_entity.pdbx_description
1 polymer ?
#
loop_
_entity_poly.entity_id
_entity_poly.type
_entity_poly.pdbx_seq_one_letter_code
_entity_poly.pdbx_strand_id
1 'polypeptide(L)'
;MLKVLRSTDGGRSWETIGIDRSRQQVACPEFAGCPAAFFGPQIAVASDDNGRVSVLWNASERNGRPARLYFRWSDDNGESWSLPRKLARKPRTDHEFRMMTATGSGDVRIAWMDDRTDRWNTFYKSSTDGGETWTARQRLSNRSGGAPYKSARGFRFPYGDYGQLAIDGNGDTQATWGENRSYIGPGGSWYARGA
;
A
#
# COMPACT_ATOMS: atom_id res chain seq x y z
N MET A 1 9.25 13.59 2.56
CA MET A 1 8.76 13.86 1.19
C MET A 1 8.69 12.54 0.47
N LEU A 2 7.73 12.37 -0.42
CA LEU A 2 7.55 11.20 -1.28
C LEU A 2 8.01 11.59 -2.68
N LYS A 3 8.91 10.79 -3.25
CA LYS A 3 9.60 11.09 -4.49
C LYS A 3 9.71 9.82 -5.34
N VAL A 4 9.80 10.01 -6.64
CA VAL A 4 10.20 8.96 -7.60
C VAL A 4 11.47 9.44 -8.29
N LEU A 5 12.36 8.51 -8.60
CA LEU A 5 13.53 8.78 -9.43
C LEU A 5 13.25 8.25 -10.83
N ARG A 6 13.56 9.04 -11.86
CA ARG A 6 13.34 8.71 -13.28
C ARG A 6 14.67 8.76 -14.01
N SER A 7 14.90 7.80 -14.89
CA SER A 7 16.02 7.81 -15.83
C SER A 7 15.50 7.54 -17.23
N THR A 8 16.04 8.26 -18.21
CA THR A 8 15.73 8.13 -19.64
C THR A 8 16.93 7.68 -20.47
N ASP A 9 18.08 7.40 -19.82
CA ASP A 9 19.36 7.11 -20.47
C ASP A 9 19.93 5.74 -20.07
N GLY A 10 19.06 4.82 -19.66
CA GLY A 10 19.43 3.48 -19.20
C GLY A 10 20.05 3.46 -17.80
N GLY A 11 19.67 4.40 -16.94
CA GLY A 11 20.13 4.47 -15.54
C GLY A 11 21.44 5.21 -15.33
N ARG A 12 21.98 5.90 -16.35
CA ARG A 12 23.25 6.66 -16.25
C ARG A 12 23.04 7.97 -15.48
N SER A 13 21.90 8.61 -15.64
CA SER A 13 21.49 9.79 -14.88
C SER A 13 20.05 9.64 -14.38
N TRP A 14 19.76 10.37 -13.29
CA TRP A 14 18.49 10.31 -12.59
C TRP A 14 17.96 11.69 -12.25
N GLU A 15 16.71 11.93 -12.60
CA GLU A 15 15.92 13.07 -12.16
C GLU A 15 15.11 12.69 -10.91
N THR A 16 14.98 13.62 -9.96
CA THR A 16 14.11 13.45 -8.78
C THR A 16 12.79 14.17 -8.97
N ILE A 17 11.69 13.41 -9.02
CA ILE A 17 10.34 13.93 -9.18
C ILE A 17 9.62 13.94 -7.82
N GLY A 18 9.04 15.08 -7.46
CA GLY A 18 8.22 15.20 -6.25
C GLY A 18 6.82 14.62 -6.45
N ILE A 19 6.45 13.64 -5.62
CA ILE A 19 5.09 13.08 -5.63
C ILE A 19 4.20 13.81 -4.61
N ASP A 20 4.63 13.83 -3.35
CA ASP A 20 3.83 14.43 -2.27
C ASP A 20 4.71 14.74 -1.04
N ARG A 21 4.13 15.40 -0.04
CA ARG A 21 4.74 15.66 1.26
C ARG A 21 3.79 15.24 2.38
N SER A 22 4.09 14.11 3.01
CA SER A 22 3.46 13.73 4.27
C SER A 22 3.88 14.65 5.42
N ARG A 23 2.91 14.94 6.30
CA ARG A 23 3.16 15.38 7.67
C ARG A 23 3.64 14.21 8.52
N GLN A 24 4.12 14.52 9.74
CA GLN A 24 4.52 13.48 10.69
C GLN A 24 3.32 12.60 11.02
N GLN A 25 3.44 11.30 10.76
CA GLN A 25 2.42 10.32 11.09
C GLN A 25 2.29 10.11 12.60
N VAL A 26 1.26 9.36 12.99
CA VAL A 26 1.17 8.86 14.36
C VAL A 26 2.43 8.02 14.65
N ALA A 27 2.96 8.17 15.87
CA ALA A 27 4.02 7.28 16.32
C ALA A 27 3.51 5.84 16.39
N CYS A 28 4.36 4.90 16.77
CA CYS A 28 3.96 3.55 17.13
C CYS A 28 3.87 3.42 18.66
N PRO A 29 2.86 4.00 19.33
CA PRO A 29 2.83 4.07 20.80
C PRO A 29 2.51 2.73 21.45
N GLU A 30 2.00 1.77 20.67
CA GLU A 30 1.48 0.50 21.19
C GLU A 30 2.56 -0.35 21.87
N PHE A 31 3.82 -0.19 21.49
CA PHE A 31 4.94 -0.95 22.03
C PHE A 31 6.09 -0.04 22.39
N ALA A 32 6.60 -0.18 23.63
CA ALA A 32 7.81 0.50 24.06
C ALA A 32 8.97 0.16 23.12
N GLY A 33 9.68 1.19 22.65
CA GLY A 33 10.80 1.04 21.71
C GLY A 33 10.40 0.92 20.23
N CYS A 34 9.11 0.92 19.89
CA CYS A 34 8.69 0.92 18.49
C CYS A 34 9.07 2.26 17.82
N PRO A 35 9.79 2.24 16.68
CA PRO A 35 10.25 3.47 16.05
C PRO A 35 9.11 4.41 15.67
N ALA A 36 9.28 5.71 15.89
CA ALA A 36 8.31 6.72 15.46
C ALA A 36 8.07 6.70 13.92
N ALA A 37 9.04 6.22 13.15
CA ALA A 37 8.98 6.09 11.70
C ALA A 37 8.38 4.74 11.23
N PHE A 38 7.91 3.86 12.12
CA PHE A 38 7.38 2.54 11.73
C PHE A 38 6.18 2.66 10.79
N PHE A 39 5.30 3.60 11.06
CA PHE A 39 4.20 3.99 10.16
C PHE A 39 4.61 5.15 9.26
N GLY A 40 5.89 5.27 8.89
CA GLY A 40 6.36 6.39 8.07
C GLY A 40 5.76 6.38 6.66
N PRO A 41 5.89 7.49 5.92
CA PRO A 41 5.34 7.58 4.58
C PRO A 41 6.26 6.81 3.63
N GLN A 42 5.69 5.90 2.87
CA GLN A 42 6.36 5.08 1.85
C GLN A 42 5.67 5.27 0.48
N ILE A 43 6.19 4.69 -0.58
CA ILE A 43 5.59 4.77 -1.92
C ILE A 43 5.81 3.46 -2.65
N ALA A 44 4.79 3.01 -3.38
CA ALA A 44 4.90 1.93 -4.36
C ALA A 44 4.72 2.51 -5.76
N VAL A 45 5.45 1.97 -6.72
CA VAL A 45 5.40 2.33 -8.13
C VAL A 45 5.19 1.07 -8.96
N ALA A 46 4.41 1.17 -10.03
CA ALA A 46 4.19 0.11 -11.01
C ALA A 46 3.92 0.76 -12.37
N SER A 47 4.16 0.02 -13.45
CA SER A 47 3.79 0.43 -14.80
C SER A 47 2.95 -0.67 -15.46
N ASP A 48 2.02 -0.27 -16.31
CA ASP A 48 1.33 -1.20 -17.19
C ASP A 48 2.05 -1.32 -18.55
N ASP A 49 1.55 -2.17 -19.44
CA ASP A 49 2.19 -2.48 -20.72
C ASP A 49 2.03 -1.34 -21.75
N ASN A 50 1.12 -0.39 -21.49
CA ASN A 50 0.98 0.85 -22.27
C ASN A 50 1.96 1.95 -21.82
N GLY A 51 2.72 1.71 -20.75
CA GLY A 51 3.67 2.68 -20.21
C GLY A 51 3.06 3.67 -19.22
N ARG A 52 1.80 3.48 -18.77
CA ARG A 52 1.24 4.29 -17.68
C ARG A 52 2.00 3.97 -16.41
N VAL A 53 2.62 4.97 -15.80
CA VAL A 53 3.32 4.84 -14.51
C VAL A 53 2.38 5.25 -13.39
N SER A 54 2.08 4.33 -12.49
CA SER A 54 1.21 4.55 -11.34
C SER A 54 2.00 4.62 -10.04
N VAL A 55 1.56 5.46 -9.11
CA VAL A 55 2.11 5.54 -7.75
C VAL A 55 1.01 5.42 -6.71
N LEU A 56 1.29 4.65 -5.66
CA LEU A 56 0.43 4.45 -4.49
C LEU A 56 1.23 4.82 -3.24
N TRP A 57 0.68 5.69 -2.40
CA TRP A 57 1.38 6.12 -1.19
C TRP A 57 0.42 6.32 -0.03
N ASN A 58 0.98 6.30 1.18
CA ASN A 58 0.31 6.86 2.34
C ASN A 58 1.02 8.10 2.85
N ALA A 59 0.19 9.05 3.28
CA ALA A 59 0.64 10.31 3.85
C ALA A 59 -0.38 10.80 4.89
N SER A 60 0.11 11.50 5.90
CA SER A 60 -0.71 12.25 6.84
C SER A 60 -0.87 13.69 6.41
N GLU A 61 -2.10 14.19 6.46
CA GLU A 61 -2.43 15.57 6.11
C GLU A 61 -2.12 16.54 7.26
N ARG A 62 -2.03 16.03 8.49
CA ARG A 62 -1.77 16.79 9.72
C ARG A 62 -0.83 15.99 10.63
N ASN A 63 0.01 16.68 11.40
CA ASN A 63 0.93 16.04 12.35
C ASN A 63 0.16 15.18 13.37
N GLY A 64 0.66 13.96 13.61
CA GLY A 64 0.10 13.02 14.59
C GLY A 64 -1.29 12.52 14.24
N ARG A 65 -1.71 12.60 12.97
CA ARG A 65 -2.99 12.08 12.50
C ARG A 65 -2.80 10.85 11.61
N PRO A 66 -3.82 9.98 11.53
CA PRO A 66 -3.74 8.79 10.71
C PRO A 66 -3.46 9.07 9.24
N ALA A 67 -2.70 8.19 8.63
CA ALA A 67 -2.39 8.30 7.22
C ALA A 67 -3.60 7.96 6.33
N ARG A 68 -3.55 8.47 5.11
CA ARG A 68 -4.52 8.22 4.05
C ARG A 68 -3.82 7.57 2.88
N LEU A 69 -4.54 6.70 2.18
CA LEU A 69 -4.04 6.07 0.97
C LEU A 69 -4.37 6.94 -0.24
N TYR A 70 -3.37 7.24 -1.04
CA TYR A 70 -3.46 8.06 -2.23
C TYR A 70 -2.90 7.35 -3.45
N PHE A 71 -3.46 7.69 -4.60
CA PHE A 71 -3.07 7.17 -5.90
C PHE A 71 -3.05 8.28 -6.94
N ARG A 72 -2.10 8.21 -7.87
CA ARG A 72 -2.05 9.03 -9.08
C ARG A 72 -1.20 8.29 -10.13
N TRP A 73 -1.31 8.71 -11.38
CA TRP A 73 -0.58 8.12 -12.48
C TRP A 73 0.00 9.20 -13.40
N SER A 74 0.85 8.76 -14.32
CA SER A 74 1.42 9.53 -15.43
C SER A 74 1.26 8.70 -16.70
N ASP A 75 0.82 9.36 -17.77
CA ASP A 75 0.67 8.79 -19.10
C ASP A 75 1.79 9.24 -20.06
N ASP A 76 2.78 9.98 -19.55
CA ASP A 76 3.86 10.63 -20.30
C ASP A 76 5.23 10.34 -19.66
N ASN A 77 5.46 9.09 -19.26
CA ASN A 77 6.74 8.61 -18.71
C ASN A 77 7.24 9.39 -17.48
N GLY A 78 6.32 9.90 -16.66
CA GLY A 78 6.60 10.63 -15.43
C GLY A 78 6.79 12.14 -15.58
N GLU A 79 6.59 12.71 -16.78
CA GLU A 79 6.76 14.15 -17.03
C GLU A 79 5.66 14.98 -16.36
N SER A 80 4.41 14.54 -16.46
CA SER A 80 3.28 15.09 -15.75
C SER A 80 2.50 14.00 -15.02
N TRP A 81 1.72 14.41 -14.02
CA TRP A 81 0.99 13.49 -13.17
C TRP A 81 -0.45 13.95 -12.99
N SER A 82 -1.36 13.00 -12.94
CA SER A 82 -2.75 13.26 -12.58
C SER A 82 -2.86 13.90 -11.20
N LEU A 83 -4.00 14.56 -10.92
CA LEU A 83 -4.29 15.01 -9.56
C LEU A 83 -4.32 13.81 -8.59
N PRO A 84 -3.80 13.95 -7.35
CA PRO A 84 -3.88 12.91 -6.33
C PRO A 84 -5.31 12.52 -5.99
N ARG A 85 -5.58 11.21 -5.97
CA ARG A 85 -6.87 10.65 -5.56
C ARG A 85 -6.73 9.94 -4.23
N LYS A 86 -7.61 10.27 -3.29
CA LYS A 86 -7.64 9.64 -1.96
C LYS A 86 -8.51 8.38 -2.01
N LEU A 87 -7.88 7.20 -2.03
CA LEU A 87 -8.55 5.91 -2.16
C LEU A 87 -9.14 5.39 -0.85
N ALA A 88 -8.54 5.75 0.28
CA ALA A 88 -9.03 5.33 1.60
C ALA A 88 -8.88 6.45 2.64
N ARG A 89 -9.98 6.71 3.36
CA ARG A 89 -10.12 7.91 4.21
C ARG A 89 -11.00 7.74 5.44
N LYS A 90 -11.17 6.51 5.93
CA LYS A 90 -12.02 6.30 7.11
C LYS A 90 -11.46 7.15 8.29
N PRO A 91 -12.29 7.97 8.95
CA PRO A 91 -11.85 8.74 10.11
C PRO A 91 -11.25 7.81 11.18
N ARG A 92 -10.18 8.28 11.86
CA ARG A 92 -9.50 7.53 12.93
C ARG A 92 -9.02 6.12 12.53
N THR A 93 -8.63 5.97 11.27
CA THR A 93 -8.08 4.72 10.73
C THR A 93 -6.81 5.04 9.97
N ASP A 94 -5.73 4.32 10.30
CA ASP A 94 -4.45 4.38 9.62
C ASP A 94 -4.47 3.49 8.37
N HIS A 95 -3.87 3.96 7.29
CA HIS A 95 -3.80 3.22 6.03
C HIS A 95 -2.32 3.15 5.64
N GLU A 96 -1.71 1.98 5.87
CA GLU A 96 -0.27 1.78 5.85
C GLU A 96 0.11 0.59 4.95
N PHE A 97 1.43 0.36 4.79
CA PHE A 97 1.99 -0.85 4.17
C PHE A 97 1.34 -1.18 2.81
N ARG A 98 1.32 -0.16 1.95
CA ARG A 98 0.76 -0.24 0.61
C ARG A 98 1.55 -1.23 -0.28
N MET A 99 0.83 -1.93 -1.14
CA MET A 99 1.37 -2.84 -2.15
C MET A 99 0.67 -2.55 -3.47
N MET A 100 1.38 -2.65 -4.59
CA MET A 100 0.83 -2.39 -5.92
C MET A 100 1.52 -3.22 -6.98
N THR A 101 0.77 -3.63 -7.99
CA THR A 101 1.27 -4.17 -9.25
C THR A 101 0.34 -3.73 -10.38
N ALA A 102 0.85 -3.70 -11.60
CA ALA A 102 0.11 -3.36 -12.79
C ALA A 102 0.61 -4.19 -13.99
N THR A 103 -0.28 -4.46 -14.95
CA THR A 103 0.04 -5.17 -16.20
C THR A 103 -1.00 -4.83 -17.27
N GLY A 104 -0.75 -5.25 -18.50
CA GLY A 104 -1.71 -5.10 -19.60
C GLY A 104 -2.04 -3.63 -19.89
N SER A 105 -3.29 -3.38 -20.25
CA SER A 105 -3.79 -2.05 -20.58
C SER A 105 -4.65 -1.49 -19.45
N GLY A 106 -4.02 -1.21 -18.30
CA GLY A 106 -4.69 -0.60 -17.15
C GLY A 106 -5.21 -1.56 -16.09
N ASP A 107 -4.77 -2.82 -16.06
CA ASP A 107 -5.02 -3.70 -14.91
C ASP A 107 -4.09 -3.28 -13.76
N VAL A 108 -4.67 -2.69 -12.71
CA VAL A 108 -3.94 -2.24 -11.51
C VAL A 108 -4.50 -2.93 -10.28
N ARG A 109 -3.63 -3.56 -9.51
CA ARG A 109 -3.96 -4.25 -8.25
C ARG A 109 -3.29 -3.52 -7.10
N ILE A 110 -4.07 -3.21 -6.08
CA ILE A 110 -3.56 -2.56 -4.87
C ILE A 110 -3.99 -3.31 -3.62
N ALA A 111 -3.12 -3.30 -2.64
CA ALA A 111 -3.44 -3.72 -1.29
C ALA A 111 -2.81 -2.76 -0.29
N TRP A 112 -3.37 -2.74 0.91
CA TRP A 112 -2.88 -1.94 2.02
C TRP A 112 -3.33 -2.56 3.33
N MET A 113 -2.73 -2.14 4.43
CA MET A 113 -3.16 -2.51 5.76
C MET A 113 -3.88 -1.36 6.45
N ASP A 114 -4.99 -1.64 7.11
CA ASP A 114 -5.64 -0.64 7.98
C ASP A 114 -6.25 -1.25 9.24
N ASP A 115 -6.45 -0.40 10.24
CA ASP A 115 -6.85 -0.76 11.61
C ASP A 115 -8.34 -0.50 11.89
N ARG A 116 -9.18 -0.42 10.85
CA ARG A 116 -10.57 0.07 10.94
C ARG A 116 -11.52 -0.70 11.87
N THR A 117 -11.08 -1.83 12.39
CA THR A 117 -11.85 -2.78 13.22
C THR A 117 -11.27 -2.93 14.64
N ASP A 118 -10.44 -1.98 15.05
CA ASP A 118 -9.59 -2.06 16.26
C ASP A 118 -8.54 -3.20 16.19
N ARG A 119 -8.38 -3.76 14.99
CA ARG A 119 -7.37 -4.73 14.58
C ARG A 119 -6.92 -4.40 13.17
N TRP A 120 -5.66 -4.72 12.89
CA TRP A 120 -5.08 -4.56 11.57
C TRP A 120 -5.62 -5.62 10.62
N ASN A 121 -5.76 -5.21 9.37
CA ASN A 121 -6.27 -6.06 8.30
C ASN A 121 -5.66 -5.67 6.97
N THR A 122 -5.45 -6.66 6.12
CA THR A 122 -5.01 -6.47 4.74
C THR A 122 -6.24 -6.37 3.83
N PHE A 123 -6.35 -5.26 3.12
CA PHE A 123 -7.43 -4.99 2.17
C PHE A 123 -6.89 -4.86 0.77
N TYR A 124 -7.80 -5.06 -0.19
CA TYR A 124 -7.48 -5.11 -1.59
C TYR A 124 -8.55 -4.41 -2.44
N LYS A 125 -8.11 -3.84 -3.55
CA LYS A 125 -8.92 -3.31 -4.65
C LYS A 125 -8.19 -3.56 -5.98
N SER A 126 -8.95 -3.60 -7.05
CA SER A 126 -8.46 -3.67 -8.42
C SER A 126 -9.12 -2.61 -9.29
N SER A 127 -8.47 -2.30 -10.41
CA SER A 127 -8.94 -1.41 -11.46
C SER A 127 -8.59 -2.05 -12.80
N THR A 128 -9.44 -1.83 -13.81
CA THR A 128 -9.24 -2.25 -15.19
C THR A 128 -9.12 -1.06 -16.15
N ASP A 129 -9.01 0.15 -15.62
CA ASP A 129 -8.97 1.43 -16.34
C ASP A 129 -7.81 2.30 -15.84
N GLY A 130 -6.70 1.65 -15.47
CA GLY A 130 -5.46 2.32 -15.06
C GLY A 130 -5.61 3.14 -13.77
N GLY A 131 -6.54 2.73 -12.89
CA GLY A 131 -6.82 3.34 -11.61
C GLY A 131 -7.87 4.45 -11.64
N GLU A 132 -8.61 4.64 -12.73
CA GLU A 132 -9.70 5.62 -12.87
C GLU A 132 -10.95 5.24 -12.05
N THR A 133 -11.30 3.96 -12.03
CA THR A 133 -12.32 3.40 -11.13
C THR A 133 -11.75 2.19 -10.40
N TRP A 134 -12.37 1.83 -9.28
CA TRP A 134 -11.89 0.76 -8.41
C TRP A 134 -13.03 -0.12 -7.97
N THR A 135 -12.78 -1.43 -7.92
CA THR A 135 -13.72 -2.41 -7.35
C THR A 135 -14.04 -2.13 -5.88
N ALA A 136 -15.10 -2.78 -5.39
CA ALA A 136 -15.40 -2.77 -3.97
C ALA A 136 -14.23 -3.33 -3.15
N ARG A 137 -13.99 -2.76 -1.98
CA ARG A 137 -12.90 -3.18 -1.10
C ARG A 137 -13.14 -4.61 -0.60
N GLN A 138 -12.16 -5.48 -0.79
CA GLN A 138 -12.14 -6.83 -0.23
C GLN A 138 -11.17 -6.94 0.95
N ARG A 139 -11.41 -7.86 1.88
CA ARG A 139 -10.54 -8.14 3.03
C ARG A 139 -9.82 -9.47 2.78
N LEU A 140 -8.50 -9.42 2.60
CA LEU A 140 -7.66 -10.61 2.39
C LEU A 140 -7.37 -11.34 3.72
N SER A 141 -7.21 -10.59 4.81
CA SER A 141 -6.93 -11.14 6.15
C SER A 141 -8.20 -11.59 6.91
N ASN A 142 -9.12 -12.27 6.22
CA ASN A 142 -10.42 -12.70 6.77
C ASN A 142 -10.35 -14.02 7.57
N ARG A 143 -9.21 -14.73 7.54
CA ARG A 143 -8.97 -15.89 8.40
C ARG A 143 -8.83 -15.47 9.87
N SER A 144 -9.66 -16.04 10.73
CA SER A 144 -9.70 -15.77 12.18
C SER A 144 -8.77 -16.64 13.02
N GLY A 145 -8.12 -17.65 12.44
CA GLY A 145 -7.23 -18.60 13.12
C GLY A 145 -5.96 -18.91 12.32
N GLY A 146 -5.20 -19.91 12.78
CA GLY A 146 -3.90 -20.29 12.21
C GLY A 146 -2.70 -19.53 12.80
N ALA A 147 -2.94 -18.51 13.62
CA ALA A 147 -1.93 -17.88 14.46
C ALA A 147 -2.57 -17.26 15.73
N PRO A 148 -1.84 -17.19 16.85
CA PRO A 148 -2.37 -16.72 18.13
C PRO A 148 -2.66 -15.21 18.19
N TYR A 149 -2.25 -14.46 17.16
CA TYR A 149 -2.51 -13.02 17.05
C TYR A 149 -3.70 -12.68 16.15
N LYS A 150 -4.41 -13.70 15.62
CA LYS A 150 -5.57 -13.53 14.75
C LYS A 150 -6.88 -13.60 15.52
N SER A 151 -7.89 -12.93 14.97
CA SER A 151 -9.27 -12.93 15.44
C SER A 151 -10.22 -12.63 14.28
N ALA A 152 -11.53 -12.78 14.49
CA ALA A 152 -12.54 -12.38 13.50
C ALA A 152 -12.41 -10.91 13.08
N ARG A 153 -11.92 -10.03 13.97
CA ARG A 153 -11.70 -8.61 13.67
C ARG A 153 -10.46 -8.35 12.83
N GLY A 154 -9.44 -9.20 12.89
CA GLY A 154 -8.18 -9.00 12.17
C GLY A 154 -6.99 -9.58 12.93
N PHE A 155 -5.79 -9.11 12.61
CA PHE A 155 -4.55 -9.47 13.29
C PHE A 155 -4.05 -8.36 14.21
N ARG A 156 -3.13 -8.72 15.12
CA ARG A 156 -2.69 -7.82 16.18
C ARG A 156 -1.86 -6.65 15.67
N PHE A 157 -0.87 -6.91 14.83
CA PHE A 157 0.06 -5.89 14.35
C PHE A 157 0.69 -6.23 12.99
N PRO A 158 0.98 -5.25 12.12
CA PRO A 158 1.68 -5.48 10.86
C PRO A 158 3.13 -5.89 11.08
N TYR A 159 3.63 -6.77 10.24
CA TYR A 159 5.08 -6.97 10.14
C TYR A 159 5.64 -6.04 9.06
N GLY A 160 5.52 -4.73 9.29
CA GLY A 160 6.05 -3.70 8.40
C GLY A 160 5.57 -3.79 6.95
N ASP A 161 6.41 -3.29 6.06
CA ASP A 161 6.25 -3.27 4.60
C ASP A 161 6.66 -4.57 3.91
N TYR A 162 6.69 -5.67 4.65
CA TYR A 162 6.95 -7.01 4.10
C TYR A 162 5.67 -7.59 3.46
N GLY A 163 5.28 -7.03 2.31
CA GLY A 163 4.17 -7.54 1.50
C GLY A 163 4.33 -7.19 0.02
N GLN A 164 3.71 -8.00 -0.84
CA GLN A 164 3.77 -7.82 -2.29
C GLN A 164 2.51 -8.34 -2.99
N LEU A 165 2.21 -7.77 -4.15
CA LEU A 165 1.24 -8.28 -5.11
C LEU A 165 1.93 -8.69 -6.40
N ALA A 166 1.40 -9.73 -7.04
CA ALA A 166 1.69 -10.10 -8.42
C ALA A 166 0.38 -10.48 -9.13
N ILE A 167 0.40 -10.48 -10.46
CA ILE A 167 -0.67 -11.00 -11.31
C ILE A 167 -0.08 -12.19 -12.04
N ASP A 168 -0.69 -13.36 -11.94
CA ASP A 168 -0.21 -14.56 -12.62
C ASP A 168 -0.66 -14.62 -14.08
N GLY A 169 -0.23 -15.66 -14.81
CA GLY A 169 -0.56 -15.83 -16.23
C GLY A 169 -2.06 -16.07 -16.53
N ASN A 170 -2.88 -16.33 -15.51
CA ASN A 170 -4.33 -16.43 -15.64
C ASN A 170 -5.03 -15.10 -15.35
N GLY A 171 -4.30 -14.05 -14.97
CA GLY A 171 -4.86 -12.78 -14.50
C GLY A 171 -5.26 -12.80 -13.02
N ASP A 172 -4.95 -13.86 -12.28
CA ASP A 172 -5.27 -13.93 -10.85
C ASP A 172 -4.26 -13.13 -10.04
N THR A 173 -4.77 -12.39 -9.05
CA THR A 173 -3.92 -11.73 -8.05
C THR A 173 -3.29 -12.77 -7.13
N GLN A 174 -2.00 -12.65 -6.92
CA GLN A 174 -1.22 -13.35 -5.91
C GLN A 174 -0.76 -12.32 -4.86
N ALA A 175 -1.18 -12.49 -3.61
CA ALA A 175 -0.91 -11.52 -2.55
C ALA A 175 -0.18 -12.16 -1.38
N THR A 176 0.88 -11.53 -0.90
CA THR A 176 1.59 -11.93 0.33
C THR A 176 1.74 -10.75 1.28
N TRP A 177 1.66 -11.02 2.59
CA TRP A 177 1.89 -10.00 3.61
C TRP A 177 2.33 -10.59 4.95
N GLY A 178 3.04 -9.80 5.75
CA GLY A 178 3.44 -10.16 7.10
C GLY A 178 2.43 -9.72 8.17
N GLU A 179 2.13 -10.62 9.10
CA GLU A 179 1.33 -10.34 10.29
C GLU A 179 2.06 -10.73 11.57
N ASN A 180 1.76 -10.07 12.68
CA ASN A 180 2.51 -10.25 13.91
C ASN A 180 1.70 -9.95 15.19
N ARG A 181 2.25 -10.34 16.34
CA ARG A 181 1.88 -9.88 17.70
C ARG A 181 2.36 -8.46 17.99
N SER A 182 3.53 -8.07 17.49
CA SER A 182 4.16 -6.76 17.75
C SER A 182 5.16 -6.39 16.64
N TYR A 183 5.77 -5.21 16.73
CA TYR A 183 6.77 -4.75 15.76
C TYR A 183 8.07 -5.58 15.73
N ILE A 184 8.37 -6.35 16.79
CA ILE A 184 9.61 -7.16 16.92
C ILE A 184 9.44 -8.64 16.60
N GLY A 185 8.21 -9.17 16.59
CA GLY A 185 8.00 -10.61 16.40
C GLY A 185 7.88 -11.44 17.67
N PRO A 186 7.73 -12.77 17.49
CA PRO A 186 7.64 -13.47 16.19
C PRO A 186 6.28 -13.30 15.49
N GLY A 187 6.32 -13.17 14.16
CA GLY A 187 5.16 -13.06 13.28
C GLY A 187 5.07 -14.23 12.29
N GLY A 188 4.30 -14.06 11.21
CA GLY A 188 4.24 -15.01 10.11
C GLY A 188 3.86 -14.34 8.78
N SER A 189 4.16 -15.01 7.68
CA SER A 189 3.78 -14.60 6.33
C SER A 189 2.49 -15.29 5.91
N TRP A 190 1.63 -14.55 5.26
CA TRP A 190 0.32 -14.99 4.79
C TRP A 190 0.22 -14.80 3.30
N TYR A 191 -0.61 -15.64 2.67
CA TYR A 191 -0.83 -15.64 1.23
C TYR A 191 -2.32 -15.77 0.93
N ALA A 192 -2.77 -15.06 -0.11
CA ALA A 192 -4.09 -15.19 -0.70
C ALA A 192 -3.98 -15.09 -2.22
N ARG A 193 -4.94 -15.72 -2.92
CA ARG A 193 -5.08 -15.63 -4.37
C ARG A 193 -6.53 -15.48 -4.80
N GLY A 194 -6.76 -14.87 -5.95
CA GLY A 194 -8.08 -14.81 -6.58
C GLY A 194 -8.15 -13.84 -7.75
N ALA A 195 -9.22 -13.97 -8.55
CA ALA A 195 -9.53 -13.11 -9.69
C ALA A 195 -9.97 -11.70 -9.26
#